data_AF-A0AAE1HGY9-F1
#
_entry.id   AF-A0AAE1HGY9-F1
#
_cell.length_a   1.000
_cell.length_b   1.000
_cell.length_c   1.000
_cell.angle_alpha   90.00
_cell.angle_beta   90.00
_cell.angle_gamma   90.00
#
_symmetry.space_group_name_H-M   'P 1'
#
loop_
_entity.id
_entity.type
_entity.pdbx_description
1 polymer ?
#
loop_
_entity_poly.entity_id
_entity_poly.type
_entity_poly.pdbx_seq_one_letter_code
_entity_poly.pdbx_strand_id
1 'polypeptide(L)' 'MRVCDSNIPNATVKYLGHKVSAAGLRPLADRVQYLLDAPAPENVPQLQSFLGKMAFYDRFLPNRAAICASLDSLLEKDK' A
#
# COMPACT_ATOMS: atom_id res chain seq x y z
N MET A 1 -5.10 -27.38 -9.29
CA MET A 1 -4.99 -25.93 -9.56
C MET A 1 -3.62 -25.69 -10.18
N ARG A 2 -3.52 -25.71 -11.52
CA ARG A 2 -2.23 -25.57 -12.23
C ARG A 2 -1.83 -24.09 -12.19
N VAL A 3 -0.87 -23.74 -11.34
CA VAL A 3 -0.09 -22.54 -11.58
C VAL A 3 0.92 -22.91 -12.65
N CYS A 4 0.71 -22.37 -13.84
CA CYS A 4 1.55 -22.59 -14.99
C CYS A 4 2.97 -22.15 -14.63
N ASP A 5 3.91 -23.07 -14.76
CA ASP A 5 5.33 -22.79 -14.94
C ASP A 5 5.49 -21.69 -15.99
N SER A 6 5.76 -20.48 -15.53
CA SER A 6 6.24 -19.40 -16.39
C SER A 6 7.49 -18.89 -15.72
N ASN A 7 8.60 -19.52 -16.10
CA ASN A 7 9.90 -18.90 -16.10
C ASN A 7 9.73 -17.49 -16.69
N ILE A 8 9.85 -16.45 -15.86
CA ILE A 8 9.81 -15.06 -16.30
C ILE A 8 11.27 -14.56 -16.42
N PRO A 9 11.98 -14.82 -17.52
CA PRO A 9 13.22 -14.12 -17.80
C PRO A 9 12.85 -12.70 -18.22
N ASN A 10 12.99 -11.74 -17.30
CA ASN A 10 12.89 -10.30 -17.55
C ASN A 10 11.50 -9.71 -17.90
N ALA A 11 10.43 -10.50 -18.02
CA ALA A 11 9.10 -9.94 -18.24
C ALA A 11 8.57 -9.31 -16.94
N THR A 12 7.98 -8.13 -17.06
CA THR A 12 7.28 -7.51 -15.94
C THR A 12 5.78 -7.72 -16.15
N VAL A 13 5.10 -8.31 -15.17
CA VAL A 13 3.63 -8.46 -15.20
C VAL A 13 2.99 -7.50 -14.21
N LYS A 14 1.91 -6.82 -14.62
CA LYS A 14 1.08 -6.01 -13.74
C LYS A 14 -0.06 -6.86 -13.20
N TYR A 15 -0.15 -7.04 -11.89
CA TYR A 15 -1.18 -7.85 -11.24
C TYR A 15 -1.65 -7.22 -9.93
N LEU A 16 -2.97 -7.06 -9.76
CA LEU A 16 -3.62 -6.49 -8.57
C LEU A 16 -3.11 -5.11 -8.11
N GLY A 17 -2.51 -4.33 -9.02
CA GLY A 17 -1.90 -3.04 -8.69
C GLY A 17 -0.42 -3.11 -8.29
N HIS A 18 0.19 -4.28 -8.41
CA HIS A 18 1.62 -4.50 -8.25
C HIS A 18 2.28 -4.85 -9.57
N LYS A 19 3.54 -4.46 -9.67
CA LYS A 19 4.50 -4.87 -10.68
C LYS A 19 5.24 -6.09 -10.14
N VAL A 20 4.96 -7.27 -10.71
CA VAL A 20 5.67 -8.52 -10.41
C VAL A 20 6.80 -8.67 -11.43
N SER A 21 8.03 -8.82 -10.95
CA SER A 21 9.21 -9.02 -11.78
C SER A 21 10.14 -10.03 -11.12
N ALA A 22 11.13 -10.54 -11.86
CA ALA A 22 12.17 -11.40 -11.29
C ALA A 22 12.91 -10.75 -10.10
N ALA A 23 12.99 -9.42 -10.07
CA ALA A 23 13.57 -8.65 -8.97
C ALA A 23 12.65 -8.50 -7.73
N GLY A 24 11.40 -8.97 -7.80
CA GLY A 24 10.45 -8.95 -6.69
C GLY A 24 9.11 -8.27 -7.02
N LEU A 25 8.31 -8.08 -5.96
CA LEU A 25 7.04 -7.36 -6.00
C LEU A 25 7.30 -5.86 -5.77
N ARG A 26 6.69 -4.98 -6.55
CA ARG A 26 6.69 -3.53 -6.30
C ARG A 26 5.30 -2.97 -6.51
N PRO A 27 4.85 -1.96 -5.73
CA PRO A 27 3.62 -1.27 -6.04
C PRO A 27 3.74 -0.52 -7.38
N LEU A 28 2.64 -0.42 -8.13
CA LEU A 28 2.61 0.42 -9.32
C LEU A 28 2.74 1.89 -8.91
N ALA A 29 3.55 2.65 -9.65
CA ALA A 29 3.74 4.07 -9.39
C ALA A 29 2.42 4.85 -9.40
N ASP A 30 1.48 4.47 -10.27
CA ASP A 30 0.13 5.03 -10.35
C ASP A 30 -0.65 4.91 -9.02
N ARG A 31 -0.59 3.74 -8.38
CA ARG A 31 -1.24 3.50 -7.09
C ARG A 31 -0.58 4.28 -5.95
N VAL A 32 0.73 4.48 -6.03
CA VAL A 32 1.47 5.31 -5.07
C VAL A 32 1.15 6.78 -5.29
N GLN A 33 1.09 7.25 -6.53
CA GLN A 33 0.71 8.62 -6.84
C GLN A 33 -0.72 8.92 -6.40
N TYR A 34 -1.66 8.00 -6.61
CA TYR A 34 -3.02 8.16 -6.11
C TYR A 34 -3.08 8.34 -4.58
N LEU A 35 -2.20 7.66 -3.82
CA LEU A 35 -2.10 7.86 -2.37
C LEU A 35 -1.43 9.18 -1.98
N LEU A 36 -0.50 9.69 -2.79
CA LEU A 36 0.17 10.97 -2.57
C LEU A 36 -0.72 12.17 -2.94
N ASP A 37 -1.54 12.01 -3.97
CA ASP A 37 -2.48 13.02 -4.45
C ASP A 37 -3.80 13.02 -3.63
N ALA A 38 -4.01 11.97 -2.84
CA ALA A 38 -5.18 11.88 -1.97
C ALA A 38 -5.23 13.09 -1.01
N PRO A 39 -6.39 13.74 -0.87
CA PRO A 39 -6.53 14.86 0.07
C PRO A 39 -6.29 14.38 1.50
N ALA A 40 -5.78 15.28 2.33
CA ALA A 40 -5.64 15.02 3.76
C ALA A 40 -7.00 14.65 4.37
N PRO A 41 -7.10 13.56 5.16
CA PRO A 41 -8.37 13.17 5.76
C PRO A 41 -8.81 14.21 6.79
N GLU A 42 -10.02 14.73 6.63
CA GLU A 42 -10.60 15.73 7.54
C GLU A 42 -11.46 15.07 8.63
N ASN A 43 -11.82 13.81 8.44
CA ASN A 43 -12.72 13.07 9.32
C ASN A 43 -12.10 11.74 9.77
N VAL A 44 -12.44 11.31 10.99
CA VAL A 44 -12.04 10.02 11.58
C VAL A 44 -12.29 8.82 10.65
N PRO A 45 -13.48 8.62 10.04
CA PRO A 45 -13.71 7.51 9.10
C PRO A 45 -12.85 7.59 7.82
N GLN A 46 -12.52 8.79 7.36
CA GLN A 46 -11.61 8.97 6.21
C GLN A 46 -10.18 8.59 6.60
N LEU A 47 -9.74 8.97 7.81
CA LEU A 47 -8.44 8.61 8.36
C LEU A 47 -8.31 7.09 8.51
N GLN A 48 -9.32 6.41 9.07
CA GLN A 48 -9.34 4.94 9.16
C GLN A 48 -9.28 4.28 7.78
N SER A 49 -10.06 4.78 6.82
CA SER A 49 -10.03 4.28 5.44
C SER A 49 -8.66 4.47 4.79
N PHE A 50 -7.98 5.59 5.05
CA PHE A 50 -6.64 5.87 4.56
C PHE A 50 -5.60 4.94 5.20
N LEU A 51 -5.64 4.76 6.51
CA LEU A 51 -4.76 3.84 7.23
C LEU A 51 -4.95 2.38 6.77
N GLY A 52 -6.20 1.97 6.50
CA GLY A 52 -6.50 0.67 5.90
C GLY A 52 -5.88 0.50 4.51
N LYS A 53 -5.91 1.55 3.67
CA LYS A 53 -5.21 1.54 2.36
C LYS A 53 -3.69 1.48 2.53
N MET A 54 -3.12 2.16 3.53
CA MET A 54 -1.69 2.12 3.83
C MET A 54 -1.22 0.74 4.30
N ALA A 55 -2.06 -0.02 5.01
CA ALA A 55 -1.75 -1.39 5.42
C ALA A 55 -1.46 -2.33 4.22
N PHE A 56 -2.04 -2.07 3.05
CA PHE A 56 -1.73 -2.81 1.83
C PHE A 56 -0.26 -2.67 1.38
N TYR A 57 0.41 -1.57 1.77
CA TYR A 57 1.79 -1.28 1.43
C TYR A 57 2.77 -1.51 2.59
N ASP A 58 2.32 -2.15 3.68
CA ASP A 58 3.14 -2.38 4.87
C ASP A 58 4.46 -3.08 4.56
N ARG A 59 4.43 -4.06 3.63
CA ARG A 59 5.62 -4.78 3.16
C ARG A 59 6.68 -3.89 2.48
N PHE A 60 6.31 -2.70 2.04
CA PHE A 60 7.18 -1.73 1.37
C PHE A 60 7.57 -0.55 2.28
N LEU A 61 6.91 -0.39 3.42
CA LEU A 61 7.09 0.72 4.36
C LEU A 61 7.77 0.22 5.63
N PRO A 62 9.11 0.24 5.70
CA PRO A 62 9.79 -0.07 6.95
C PRO A 62 9.35 0.91 8.05
N ASN A 63 9.01 0.38 9.22
CA ASN A 63 8.52 1.16 10.37
C ASN A 63 7.20 1.90 10.14
N ARG A 64 6.28 1.36 9.32
CA ARG A 64 4.92 1.93 9.14
C ARG A 64 4.23 2.23 10.47
N ALA A 65 4.35 1.34 11.45
CA ALA A 65 3.76 1.52 12.78
C ALA A 65 4.21 2.83 13.44
N ALA A 66 5.50 3.19 13.34
CA ALA A 66 6.00 4.44 13.91
C ALA A 66 5.48 5.68 13.16
N ILE A 67 5.32 5.58 11.84
CA ILE A 67 4.80 6.67 10.99
C ILE A 67 3.30 6.87 11.25
N CYS A 68 2.55 5.78 11.34
CA CYS A 68 1.11 5.80 11.61
C CYS A 68 0.79 6.06 13.08
N ALA A 69 1.70 5.83 14.03
CA ALA A 69 1.45 6.02 15.45
C ALA A 69 0.89 7.41 15.78
N SER A 70 1.44 8.47 15.18
CA SER A 70 0.93 9.83 15.36
C SER A 70 -0.51 10.01 14.85
N LEU A 71 -0.89 9.28 13.79
CA LEU A 71 -2.23 9.28 13.22
C LEU A 71 -3.20 8.40 14.02
N ASP A 72 -2.73 7.25 14.51
CA ASP A 72 -3.50 6.34 15.37
C ASP A 72 -3.83 7.03 16.71
N SER A 73 -2.91 7.78 17.30
CA SER A 73 -3.16 8.58 18.51
C SER A 73 -4.19 9.70 18.30
N LEU A 74 -4.31 10.26 17.10
CA LEU A 74 -5.37 11.22 16.77
C LEU A 74 -6.74 10.54 16.72
N LEU A 75 -6.78 9.28 16.30
CA LEU A 75 -7.98 8.44 16.22
C LEU A 75 -8.50 8.01 17.59
N GLU A 76 -7.60 7.77 18.55
CA GLU A 76 -7.97 7.41 19.93
C GLU A 76 -8.52 8.60 20.73
N LYS A 77 -8.18 9.83 20.35
CA LYS A 77 -8.60 11.05 21.06
C LYS A 77 -10.04 11.48 20.81
N ASP A 78 -10.65 10.99 19.73
CA ASP A 78 -12.04 11.27 19.33
C ASP A 78 -13.03 10.26 19.94
N LYS A 79 -12.53 9.27 20.69
CA LYS A 79 -13.32 8.24 21.39
C LYS A 79 -13.59 8.64 22.84
#